data_AF-A0A0N5A9R8-F1
#
_entry.id   AF-A0A0N5A9R8-F1
#
_cell.length_a   1.000
_cell.length_b   1.000
_cell.length_c   1.000
_cell.angle_alpha   90.00
_cell.angle_beta   90.00
_cell.angle_gamma   90.00
#
_symmetry.space_group_name_H-M   'P 1'
#
loop_
_entity.id
_entity.type
_entity.pdbx_description
1 polymer ?
#
loop_
_entity_poly.entity_id
_entity_poly.type
_entity_poly.pdbx_seq_one_letter_code
_entity_poly.pdbx_strand_id
1 'polypeptide(L)'
;MYICLRTFEKLNGTMMDTTILPDVNTVRDRKHHKPHYDLIEDEGIDSDLSGNSSSSEQITTPPEEEKIAGDEPRFVYQTVAAVCSEKPCHISFGSSFPTVIYQLRSLQLISVIVQMCVLYMESDRMGFTALLPFLLNILNFYHVGKRLYQNIDGRFDLQQIFRVTSYLLKMRYCYEVFGGLFFSTLAFFTIGEIPSTLSSLLYTISKTTTLLASLVVFIAEVYEVVMLKLGQRPHLLSKQL
;
A
#
# COMPACT_ATOMS: atom_id res chain seq x y z
N MET A 1 -5.40 -3.90 -23.47
CA MET A 1 -5.25 -3.72 -22.01
C MET A 1 -5.73 -4.93 -21.20
N TYR A 2 -6.95 -5.44 -21.43
CA TYR A 2 -7.48 -6.64 -20.74
C TYR A 2 -6.62 -7.91 -20.92
N ILE A 3 -5.98 -8.08 -22.08
CA ILE A 3 -5.09 -9.22 -22.37
C ILE A 3 -3.79 -9.16 -21.55
N CYS A 4 -3.22 -7.96 -21.32
CA CYS A 4 -2.04 -7.82 -20.44
C CYS A 4 -2.36 -8.13 -18.98
N LEU A 5 -3.53 -7.70 -18.49
CA LEU A 5 -4.00 -8.03 -17.13
C LEU A 5 -4.17 -9.55 -16.93
N ARG A 6 -4.68 -10.26 -17.93
CA ARG A 6 -4.91 -11.71 -17.85
C ARG A 6 -3.62 -12.54 -17.90
N THR A 7 -2.60 -12.08 -18.65
CA THR A 7 -1.27 -12.71 -18.65
C THR A 7 -0.55 -12.49 -17.32
N PHE A 8 -0.79 -11.34 -16.69
CA PHE A 8 -0.22 -11.00 -15.38
C PHE A 8 -0.83 -11.83 -14.24
N GLU A 9 -2.13 -12.12 -14.26
CA GLU A 9 -2.76 -13.08 -13.33
C GLU A 9 -2.16 -14.48 -13.43
N LYS A 10 -1.90 -14.97 -14.65
CA LYS A 10 -1.28 -16.29 -14.87
C LYS A 10 0.16 -16.41 -14.36
N LEU A 11 0.94 -15.33 -14.43
CA LEU A 11 2.31 -15.29 -13.92
C LEU A 11 2.38 -15.12 -12.40
N ASN A 12 1.44 -14.39 -11.80
CA ASN A 12 1.43 -14.20 -10.34
C ASN A 12 0.90 -15.45 -9.59
N GLY A 13 0.05 -16.26 -10.24
CA GLY A 13 -0.45 -17.52 -9.68
C GLY A 13 0.61 -18.62 -9.57
N THR A 14 1.68 -18.56 -10.36
CA THR A 14 2.74 -19.60 -10.38
C THR A 14 3.90 -19.33 -9.42
N MET A 15 4.02 -18.10 -8.88
CA MET A 15 5.12 -17.72 -7.98
C MET A 15 4.73 -17.68 -6.49
N MET A 16 3.47 -17.96 -6.15
CA MET A 16 2.95 -17.92 -4.76
C MET A 16 2.72 -19.31 -4.15
N ASP A 17 2.93 -20.40 -4.89
CA ASP A 17 2.64 -21.78 -4.47
C ASP A 17 3.64 -22.39 -3.46
N THR A 18 4.43 -21.57 -2.75
CA THR A 18 5.33 -22.06 -1.69
C THR A 18 5.18 -21.33 -0.36
N THR A 19 4.03 -20.67 -0.14
CA THR A 19 3.67 -20.18 1.18
C THR A 19 2.38 -20.85 1.62
N ILE A 20 2.52 -21.86 2.46
CA ILE A 20 1.42 -22.50 3.20
C ILE A 20 0.66 -21.39 3.93
N LEU A 21 -0.48 -21.00 3.37
CA LEU A 21 -1.41 -20.04 3.96
C LEU A 21 -2.46 -20.85 4.72
N PRO A 22 -2.66 -20.64 6.03
CA PRO A 22 -3.72 -21.30 6.75
C PRO A 22 -5.09 -20.86 6.21
N ASP A 23 -6.00 -21.84 6.19
CA ASP A 23 -7.37 -21.77 5.68
C ASP A 23 -8.13 -20.53 6.18
N VAL A 24 -8.65 -19.75 5.23
CA VAL A 24 -9.35 -18.47 5.43
C VAL A 24 -10.80 -18.66 5.93
N ASN A 25 -11.28 -19.90 6.05
CA ASN A 25 -12.65 -20.15 6.50
C ASN A 25 -12.86 -20.09 8.03
N THR A 26 -11.80 -19.97 8.84
CA THR A 26 -11.94 -19.83 10.32
C THR A 26 -11.98 -18.39 10.86
N VAL A 27 -11.90 -17.36 10.02
CA VAL A 27 -11.77 -15.96 10.48
C VAL A 27 -13.09 -15.17 10.45
N ARG A 28 -14.23 -15.81 10.12
CA ARG A 28 -15.52 -15.09 10.10
C ARG A 28 -16.25 -15.01 11.44
N ASP A 29 -15.86 -15.80 12.45
CA ASP A 29 -16.57 -15.86 13.75
C ASP A 29 -15.88 -15.19 14.95
N ARG A 30 -14.74 -14.50 14.77
CA ARG A 30 -14.13 -13.72 15.86
C ARG A 30 -14.46 -12.24 15.77
N LYS A 31 -15.73 -11.86 15.96
CA LYS A 31 -16.11 -10.45 16.22
C LYS A 31 -16.40 -10.11 17.70
N HIS A 32 -16.35 -11.07 18.62
CA HIS A 32 -16.52 -10.80 20.06
C HIS A 32 -15.53 -11.54 20.97
N HIS A 33 -14.23 -11.36 20.74
CA HIS A 33 -13.23 -11.73 21.74
C HIS A 33 -12.26 -10.56 21.96
N LYS A 34 -12.44 -9.85 23.08
CA LYS A 34 -11.42 -8.92 23.59
C LYS A 34 -10.17 -9.73 23.90
N PRO A 35 -8.97 -9.36 23.41
CA PRO A 35 -7.75 -10.03 23.82
C PRO A 35 -7.50 -9.73 25.30
N HIS A 36 -7.57 -10.77 26.13
CA HIS A 36 -6.96 -10.81 27.45
C HIS A 36 -5.45 -10.90 27.21
N TYR A 37 -4.69 -9.92 27.70
CA TYR A 37 -3.23 -9.97 27.65
C TYR A 37 -2.77 -10.71 28.89
N ASP A 38 -2.62 -12.03 28.77
CA ASP A 38 -1.97 -12.81 29.81
C ASP A 38 -0.45 -12.65 29.66
N LEU A 39 0.16 -12.21 30.76
CA LEU A 39 1.60 -12.16 30.96
C LEU A 39 2.16 -13.58 30.80
N ILE A 40 3.07 -13.76 29.84
CA ILE A 40 3.82 -15.00 29.69
C ILE A 40 4.85 -15.03 30.81
N GLU A 41 4.58 -15.81 31.84
CA GLU A 41 5.61 -16.39 32.70
C GLU A 41 6.33 -17.50 31.92
N ASP A 42 7.64 -17.49 32.07
CA ASP A 42 8.62 -18.30 31.38
C ASP A 42 8.83 -19.59 32.19
N GLU A 43 8.26 -20.73 31.79
CA GLU A 43 8.63 -22.04 32.32
C GLU A 43 8.63 -23.14 31.25
N GLY A 44 9.78 -23.81 31.14
CA GLY A 44 9.87 -25.20 31.60
C GLY A 44 9.34 -26.30 30.68
N ILE A 45 10.29 -26.97 30.03
CA ILE A 45 10.23 -28.32 29.44
C ILE A 45 9.40 -29.31 30.29
N ASP A 46 8.47 -30.06 29.68
CA ASP A 46 8.43 -31.53 29.74
C ASP A 46 7.35 -32.17 28.86
N SER A 47 7.44 -33.49 28.78
CA SER A 47 7.11 -34.39 27.68
C SER A 47 5.77 -35.12 27.84
N ASP A 48 5.27 -35.63 26.71
CA ASP A 48 4.45 -36.83 26.53
C ASP A 48 2.95 -36.89 26.90
N LEU A 49 2.28 -37.74 26.11
CA LEU A 49 1.04 -38.52 26.32
C LEU A 49 -0.31 -38.02 25.74
N SER A 50 -0.71 -38.74 24.69
CA SER A 50 -1.97 -39.49 24.46
C SER A 50 -3.34 -38.88 24.82
N GLY A 51 -4.31 -39.07 23.91
CA GLY A 51 -5.65 -39.47 24.33
C GLY A 51 -6.84 -38.82 23.62
N ASN A 52 -7.40 -39.56 22.67
CA ASN A 52 -8.83 -39.92 22.55
C ASN A 52 -9.96 -38.87 22.44
N SER A 53 -10.64 -38.99 21.29
CA SER A 53 -12.09 -39.28 21.11
C SER A 53 -13.17 -38.25 21.50
N SER A 54 -13.95 -37.90 20.47
CA SER A 54 -15.43 -37.83 20.39
C SER A 54 -16.20 -36.99 21.41
N SER A 55 -17.03 -36.07 20.93
CA SER A 55 -18.48 -36.29 20.81
C SER A 55 -19.23 -35.06 20.30
N SER A 56 -20.27 -35.36 19.52
CA SER A 56 -21.34 -34.52 18.98
C SER A 56 -22.20 -33.86 20.07
N GLU A 57 -22.86 -32.74 19.74
CA GLU A 57 -24.18 -32.25 20.22
C GLU A 57 -24.26 -30.73 19.93
N GLN A 58 -25.39 -30.06 19.64
CA GLN A 58 -26.76 -30.39 19.33
C GLN A 58 -27.39 -29.08 18.82
N ILE A 59 -28.38 -29.19 17.92
CA ILE A 59 -29.15 -28.08 17.35
C ILE A 59 -30.22 -27.64 18.35
N THR A 60 -30.33 -26.33 18.63
CA THR A 60 -31.53 -25.72 19.22
C THR A 60 -31.74 -24.29 18.72
N THR A 61 -32.85 -24.09 18.01
CA THR A 61 -33.60 -22.83 17.78
C THR A 61 -34.94 -22.93 18.53
N PRO A 62 -35.86 -21.93 18.60
CA PRO A 62 -35.83 -20.44 18.54
C PRO A 62 -36.41 -19.85 19.88
N PRO A 63 -36.96 -18.61 20.06
CA PRO A 63 -38.13 -18.02 19.36
C PRO A 63 -38.09 -16.48 19.15
N GLU A 64 -39.25 -16.00 18.69
CA GLU A 64 -39.69 -14.73 18.10
C GLU A 64 -39.65 -13.42 18.93
N GLU A 65 -39.77 -12.33 18.14
CA GLU A 65 -40.50 -11.06 18.36
C GLU A 65 -40.42 -10.33 19.72
N GLU A 66 -39.92 -9.09 19.68
CA GLU A 66 -40.60 -7.98 20.36
C GLU A 66 -40.47 -6.66 19.59
N LYS A 67 -41.64 -6.12 19.26
CA LYS A 67 -41.89 -4.84 18.58
C LYS A 67 -41.93 -3.76 19.65
N ILE A 68 -40.93 -2.87 19.71
CA ILE A 68 -40.99 -1.68 20.57
C ILE A 68 -41.01 -0.44 19.68
N ALA A 69 -42.16 0.24 19.72
CA ALA A 69 -42.40 1.55 19.16
C ALA A 69 -42.02 2.64 20.18
N GLY A 70 -41.47 3.75 19.68
CA GLY A 70 -41.30 5.00 20.42
C GLY A 70 -39.83 5.39 20.60
N ASP A 71 -39.37 6.40 19.86
CA ASP A 71 -39.26 7.76 20.41
C ASP A 71 -38.72 8.70 19.31
N GLU A 72 -39.25 9.91 19.21
CA GLU A 72 -38.81 10.90 18.22
C GLU A 72 -37.41 11.44 18.55
N PRO A 73 -36.46 11.49 17.60
CA PRO A 73 -35.22 12.21 17.83
C PRO A 73 -35.49 13.72 17.65
N ARG A 74 -35.68 14.44 18.77
CA ARG A 74 -35.50 15.89 18.82
C ARG A 74 -34.05 16.24 18.46
N PHE A 75 -33.83 16.59 17.20
CA PHE A 75 -32.58 17.19 16.73
C PHE A 75 -32.43 18.59 17.34
N VAL A 76 -31.77 18.66 18.50
CA VAL A 76 -31.23 19.90 19.03
C VAL A 76 -29.96 20.22 18.25
N TYR A 77 -30.07 21.14 17.29
CA TYR A 77 -28.89 21.78 16.69
C TYR A 77 -28.25 22.67 17.75
N GLN A 78 -27.39 22.07 18.57
CA GLN A 78 -26.53 22.81 19.46
C GLN A 78 -25.41 23.46 18.62
N THR A 79 -25.72 24.64 18.09
CA THR A 79 -24.76 25.55 17.46
C THR A 79 -23.82 26.08 18.53
N VAL A 80 -22.84 25.26 18.93
CA VAL A 80 -21.71 25.71 19.74
C VAL A 80 -20.77 26.44 18.79
N ALA A 81 -20.90 27.76 18.75
CA ALA A 81 -19.87 28.63 18.20
C ALA A 81 -18.61 28.48 19.06
N ALA A 82 -17.80 27.47 18.72
CA ALA A 82 -16.46 27.34 19.26
C ALA A 82 -15.62 28.50 18.71
N VAL A 83 -15.32 29.45 19.59
CA VAL A 83 -14.23 30.40 19.43
C VAL A 83 -12.93 29.59 19.38
N CYS A 84 -12.57 29.14 18.18
CA CYS A 84 -11.30 28.48 17.93
C CYS A 84 -10.19 29.53 18.02
N SER A 85 -9.45 29.46 19.13
CA SER A 85 -8.08 29.97 19.23
C SER A 85 -7.31 29.56 17.97
N GLU A 86 -6.79 30.54 17.23
CA GLU A 86 -5.92 30.37 16.06
C GLU A 86 -4.61 29.67 16.48
N LYS A 87 -4.67 28.35 16.65
CA LYS A 87 -3.49 27.51 16.54
C LYS A 87 -3.20 27.36 15.04
N PRO A 88 -1.95 27.50 14.59
CA PRO A 88 -1.61 27.25 13.19
C PRO A 88 -2.08 25.84 12.83
N CYS A 89 -3.15 25.78 12.05
CA CYS A 89 -3.77 24.54 11.62
C CYS A 89 -2.85 23.95 10.57
N HIS A 90 -2.08 22.93 10.94
CA HIS A 90 -1.20 22.24 10.00
C HIS A 90 -2.06 21.64 8.87
N ILE A 91 -1.79 22.08 7.64
CA ILE A 91 -2.50 21.63 6.43
C ILE A 91 -1.95 20.23 6.07
N SER A 92 -2.57 19.18 6.61
CA SER A 92 -2.48 17.84 6.02
C SER A 92 -3.33 17.80 4.76
N PHE A 93 -2.94 16.99 3.78
CA PHE A 93 -3.75 16.77 2.57
C PHE A 93 -5.12 16.14 2.88
N GLY A 94 -5.35 15.67 4.11
CA GLY A 94 -6.65 15.24 4.59
C GLY A 94 -7.26 14.14 3.72
N SER A 95 -8.52 14.32 3.31
CA SER A 95 -9.25 13.37 2.48
C SER A 95 -8.83 13.34 1.01
N SER A 96 -8.09 14.35 0.53
CA SER A 96 -7.69 14.45 -0.89
C SER A 96 -6.40 13.69 -1.21
N PHE A 97 -5.60 13.34 -0.19
CA PHE A 97 -4.34 12.61 -0.35
C PHE A 97 -4.44 11.34 -1.22
N PRO A 98 -5.32 10.36 -0.93
CA PRO A 98 -5.38 9.12 -1.70
C PRO A 98 -5.70 9.37 -3.18
N THR A 99 -6.56 10.35 -3.47
CA THR A 99 -6.91 10.72 -4.85
C THR A 99 -5.71 11.25 -5.62
N VAL A 100 -4.93 12.16 -5.01
CA VAL A 100 -3.74 12.74 -5.64
C VAL A 100 -2.69 11.64 -5.91
N ILE A 101 -2.44 10.77 -4.93
CA ILE A 101 -1.49 9.66 -5.08
C ILE A 101 -1.93 8.69 -6.17
N TYR A 102 -3.23 8.38 -6.26
CA TYR A 102 -3.78 7.51 -7.30
C TYR A 102 -3.58 8.12 -8.70
N GLN A 103 -3.84 9.42 -8.86
CA GLN A 103 -3.64 10.13 -10.13
C GLN A 103 -2.16 10.14 -10.54
N LEU A 104 -1.24 10.43 -9.62
CA LEU A 104 0.19 10.44 -9.90
C LEU A 104 0.73 9.05 -10.27
N ARG A 105 0.32 8.00 -9.55
CA ARG A 105 0.70 6.61 -9.87
C ARG A 105 0.12 6.17 -11.21
N SER A 106 -1.10 6.57 -11.55
CA SER A 106 -1.71 6.30 -12.86
C SER A 106 -0.95 7.01 -13.98
N LEU A 107 -0.60 8.28 -13.78
CA LEU A 107 0.23 9.05 -14.72
C LEU A 107 1.60 8.39 -14.93
N GLN A 108 2.23 7.95 -13.83
CA GLN A 108 3.50 7.22 -13.87
C GLN A 108 3.37 5.93 -14.71
N LEU A 109 2.30 5.15 -14.51
CA LEU A 109 2.06 3.91 -15.24
C LEU A 109 1.86 4.15 -16.74
N ILE A 110 1.04 5.13 -17.12
CA ILE A 110 0.82 5.51 -18.52
C ILE A 110 2.15 5.91 -19.17
N SER A 111 2.94 6.73 -18.47
CA SER A 111 4.23 7.19 -18.95
C SER A 111 5.25 6.04 -19.12
N VAL A 112 5.24 5.04 -18.25
CA VAL A 112 6.07 3.83 -18.39
C VAL A 112 5.61 2.98 -19.58
N ILE A 113 4.30 2.86 -19.84
CA ILE A 113 3.79 2.17 -21.04
C ILE A 113 4.31 2.86 -22.31
N VAL A 114 4.26 4.19 -22.37
CA VAL A 114 4.79 4.94 -23.53
C VAL A 114 6.28 4.68 -23.72
N GLN A 115 7.08 4.65 -22.64
CA GLN A 115 8.50 4.30 -22.71
C GLN A 115 8.73 2.90 -23.28
N MET A 116 7.96 1.89 -22.82
CA MET A 116 8.04 0.53 -23.35
C MET A 116 7.69 0.46 -24.83
N CYS A 117 6.64 1.16 -25.27
CA CYS A 117 6.23 1.20 -26.66
C CYS A 117 7.33 1.81 -27.55
N VAL A 118 7.93 2.91 -27.11
CA VAL A 118 9.03 3.56 -27.85
C VAL A 118 10.26 2.67 -27.92
N LEU A 119 10.66 2.05 -26.81
CA LEU A 119 11.77 1.10 -26.77
C LEU A 119 11.54 -0.11 -27.66
N TYR A 120 10.30 -0.62 -27.70
CA TYR A 120 9.92 -1.72 -28.58
C TYR A 120 10.02 -1.31 -30.06
N MET A 121 9.52 -0.13 -30.44
CA MET A 121 9.57 0.35 -31.82
C MET A 121 11.00 0.61 -32.32
N GLU A 122 11.90 1.09 -31.46
CA GLU A 122 13.31 1.37 -31.84
C GLU A 122 14.25 0.19 -31.52
N SER A 123 13.73 -0.95 -31.06
CA SER A 123 14.54 -2.10 -30.64
C SER A 123 15.41 -2.67 -31.77
N ASP A 124 14.92 -2.66 -33.02
CA ASP A 124 15.65 -3.12 -34.20
C ASP A 124 16.90 -2.26 -34.49
N ARG A 125 16.82 -0.96 -34.23
CA ARG A 125 17.93 -0.02 -34.44
C ARG A 125 18.91 0.03 -33.27
N MET A 126 18.43 -0.11 -32.04
CA MET A 126 19.26 -0.07 -30.83
C MET A 126 19.90 -1.43 -30.51
N GLY A 127 19.33 -2.52 -31.05
CA GLY A 127 19.76 -3.87 -30.77
C GLY A 127 19.70 -4.21 -29.27
N PHE A 128 20.72 -4.93 -28.78
CA PHE A 128 20.76 -5.43 -27.40
C PHE A 128 20.84 -4.32 -26.35
N THR A 129 21.26 -3.11 -26.71
CA THR A 129 21.36 -1.98 -25.76
C THR A 129 20.00 -1.51 -25.24
N ALA A 130 18.92 -1.78 -25.98
CA ALA A 130 17.55 -1.47 -25.54
C ALA A 130 17.03 -2.46 -24.48
N LEU A 131 17.67 -3.61 -24.27
CA LEU A 131 17.18 -4.65 -23.38
C LEU A 131 17.18 -4.21 -21.90
N LEU A 132 18.26 -3.58 -21.45
CA LEU A 132 18.40 -3.12 -20.06
C LEU A 132 17.34 -2.05 -19.69
N PRO A 133 17.19 -0.93 -20.43
CA PRO A 133 16.15 0.05 -20.12
C PRO A 133 14.75 -0.54 -20.27
N PHE A 134 14.54 -1.49 -21.18
CA PHE A 134 13.25 -2.18 -21.31
C PHE A 134 12.92 -3.03 -20.08
N LEU A 135 13.88 -3.82 -19.58
CA LEU A 135 13.71 -4.62 -18.36
C LEU A 135 13.45 -3.73 -17.12
N LEU A 136 14.17 -2.62 -16.99
CA LEU A 136 13.95 -1.66 -15.91
C LEU A 136 12.55 -1.05 -15.97
N ASN A 137 12.05 -0.72 -17.16
CA ASN A 137 10.68 -0.25 -17.34
C ASN A 137 9.65 -1.33 -16.95
N ILE A 138 9.91 -2.61 -17.26
CA ILE A 138 9.03 -3.73 -16.85
C ILE A 138 8.98 -3.85 -15.33
N LEU A 139 10.13 -3.79 -14.66
CA LEU A 139 10.20 -3.84 -13.20
C LEU A 139 9.48 -2.63 -12.57
N ASN A 140 9.65 -1.44 -13.14
CA ASN A 140 8.95 -0.23 -12.70
C ASN A 140 7.43 -0.36 -12.89
N PHE A 141 6.99 -0.86 -14.04
CA PHE A 141 5.58 -1.11 -14.32
C PHE A 141 4.98 -2.13 -13.35
N TYR A 142 5.67 -3.24 -13.11
CA TYR A 142 5.26 -4.25 -12.14
C TYR A 142 5.10 -3.64 -10.74
N HIS A 143 6.11 -2.88 -10.30
CA HIS A 143 6.13 -2.27 -8.97
C HIS A 143 4.99 -1.27 -8.77
N VAL A 144 4.89 -0.29 -9.67
CA VAL A 144 3.87 0.77 -9.61
C VAL A 144 2.47 0.19 -9.82
N GLY A 145 2.33 -0.74 -10.77
CA GLY A 145 1.07 -1.42 -11.06
C GLY A 145 0.56 -2.23 -9.89
N LYS A 146 1.43 -2.98 -9.20
CA LYS A 146 1.09 -3.71 -7.97
C LYS A 146 0.58 -2.77 -6.89
N ARG A 147 1.29 -1.67 -6.62
CA ARG A 147 0.86 -0.68 -5.59
C ARG A 147 -0.44 0.03 -5.95
N LEU A 148 -0.67 0.31 -7.23
CA LEU A 148 -1.92 0.90 -7.71
C LEU A 148 -3.08 -0.10 -7.58
N TYR A 149 -2.89 -1.34 -8.01
CA TYR A 149 -3.93 -2.38 -7.97
C TYR A 149 -4.34 -2.76 -6.55
N GLN A 150 -3.36 -2.89 -5.65
CA GLN A 150 -3.60 -3.26 -4.26
C GLN A 150 -3.98 -2.04 -3.37
N ASN A 151 -4.06 -0.84 -3.95
CA ASN A 151 -4.29 0.41 -3.22
C ASN A 151 -3.41 0.55 -1.97
N ILE A 152 -2.13 0.16 -2.09
CA ILE A 152 -1.20 0.16 -0.94
C ILE A 152 -0.92 1.61 -0.53
N ASP A 153 -1.21 1.91 0.74
CA ASP A 153 -0.90 3.19 1.37
C ASP A 153 0.57 3.22 1.82
N GLY A 154 1.37 4.06 1.18
CA GLY A 154 2.79 4.19 1.51
C GLY A 154 3.06 4.78 2.89
N ARG A 155 2.07 5.44 3.51
CA ARG A 155 2.20 5.95 4.88
C ARG A 155 2.38 4.82 5.88
N PHE A 156 1.64 3.72 5.71
CA PHE A 156 1.76 2.55 6.58
C PHE A 156 3.13 1.89 6.45
N ASP A 157 3.55 1.61 5.21
CA ASP A 157 4.86 0.99 4.95
C ASP A 157 6.00 1.84 5.53
N LEU A 158 5.95 3.16 5.35
CA LEU A 158 6.98 4.09 5.83
C LEU A 158 7.03 4.13 7.37
N GLN A 159 5.88 4.04 8.05
CA GLN A 159 5.85 3.89 9.51
C GLN A 159 6.44 2.54 9.96
N GLN A 160 6.17 1.45 9.23
CA GLN A 160 6.69 0.12 9.56
C GLN A 160 8.22 0.04 9.42
N ILE A 161 8.82 0.78 8.47
CA ILE A 161 10.30 0.87 8.33
C ILE A 161 10.96 1.30 9.65
N PHE A 162 10.34 2.22 10.39
CA PHE A 162 10.88 2.72 11.66
C PHE A 162 10.49 1.87 12.87
N ARG A 163 9.39 1.10 12.78
CA ARG A 163 8.87 0.31 13.90
C ARG A 163 9.45 -1.09 13.96
N VAL A 164 9.69 -1.71 12.82
CA VAL A 164 10.11 -3.12 12.74
C VAL A 164 11.60 -3.27 13.00
N THR A 165 11.97 -4.24 13.83
CA THR A 165 13.36 -4.58 14.16
C THR A 165 13.98 -5.53 13.15
N SER A 166 13.22 -6.50 12.63
CA SER A 166 13.69 -7.50 11.66
C SER A 166 14.15 -6.87 10.35
N TYR A 167 15.42 -7.10 9.99
CA TYR A 167 16.05 -6.50 8.81
C TYR A 167 15.36 -6.89 7.49
N LEU A 168 15.03 -8.18 7.31
CA LEU A 168 14.41 -8.67 6.09
C LEU A 168 13.04 -8.03 5.83
N LEU A 169 12.24 -7.87 6.88
CA LEU A 169 10.93 -7.23 6.78
C LEU A 169 11.07 -5.71 6.53
N LYS A 170 12.08 -5.07 7.16
CA LYS A 170 12.42 -3.66 6.90
C LYS A 170 12.81 -3.42 5.45
N MET A 171 13.65 -4.27 4.87
CA MET A 171 14.04 -4.18 3.45
C MET A 171 12.84 -4.33 2.51
N ARG A 172 11.88 -5.19 2.85
CA ARG A 172 10.63 -5.32 2.08
C ARG A 172 9.81 -4.03 2.11
N TYR A 173 9.63 -3.40 3.27
CA TYR A 173 8.94 -2.10 3.34
C TYR A 173 9.70 -0.99 2.63
N CYS A 174 11.03 -0.97 2.73
CA CYS A 174 11.87 -0.05 1.96
C CYS A 174 11.67 -0.26 0.45
N TYR A 175 11.64 -1.49 -0.02
CA TYR A 175 11.38 -1.78 -1.43
C TYR A 175 10.00 -1.29 -1.88
N GLU A 176 8.95 -1.52 -1.10
CA GLU A 176 7.59 -1.05 -1.43
C GLU A 176 7.54 0.48 -1.55
N VAL A 177 8.13 1.22 -0.60
CA VAL A 177 8.15 2.69 -0.58
C VAL A 177 9.06 3.28 -1.65
N PHE A 178 10.33 2.85 -1.70
CA PHE A 178 11.36 3.47 -2.53
C PHE A 178 11.49 2.87 -3.93
N GLY A 179 10.95 1.66 -4.17
CA GLY A 179 11.16 0.91 -5.41
C GLY A 179 10.74 1.68 -6.66
N GLY A 180 9.59 2.36 -6.63
CA GLY A 180 9.10 3.15 -7.76
C GLY A 180 10.03 4.31 -8.13
N LEU A 181 10.57 5.01 -7.13
CA LEU A 181 11.54 6.08 -7.34
C LEU A 181 12.87 5.51 -7.84
N PHE A 182 13.36 4.45 -7.19
CA PHE A 182 14.61 3.78 -7.54
C PHE A 182 14.63 3.29 -8.99
N PHE A 183 13.62 2.54 -9.42
CA PHE A 183 13.54 2.05 -10.80
C PHE A 183 13.37 3.19 -11.81
N SER A 184 12.62 4.23 -11.46
CA SER A 184 12.47 5.41 -12.33
C SER A 184 13.79 6.17 -12.50
N THR A 185 14.58 6.30 -11.43
CA THR A 185 15.91 6.92 -11.48
C THR A 185 16.88 6.06 -12.30
N LEU A 186 16.92 4.74 -12.10
CA LEU A 186 17.75 3.87 -12.91
C LEU A 186 17.37 3.94 -14.40
N ALA A 187 16.08 3.82 -14.71
CA ALA A 187 15.59 3.91 -16.09
C ALA A 187 15.95 5.26 -16.75
N PHE A 188 15.94 6.35 -15.98
CA PHE A 188 16.32 7.68 -16.46
C PHE A 188 17.78 7.76 -16.94
N PHE A 189 18.70 7.08 -16.26
CA PHE A 189 20.15 7.10 -16.57
C PHE A 189 20.60 6.01 -17.54
N THR A 190 19.85 4.92 -17.69
CA THR A 190 20.31 3.77 -18.49
C THR A 190 20.19 3.90 -20.01
N ILE A 191 19.41 4.85 -20.54
CA ILE A 191 19.24 4.92 -22.00
C ILE A 191 20.30 5.80 -22.68
N GLY A 192 20.82 5.29 -23.80
CA GLY A 192 21.64 6.06 -24.74
C GLY A 192 20.80 6.92 -25.69
N GLU A 193 21.44 7.43 -26.74
CA GLU A 193 20.78 8.24 -27.77
C GLU A 193 19.82 7.37 -28.61
N ILE A 194 18.55 7.80 -28.68
CA ILE A 194 17.56 7.18 -29.55
C ILE A 194 17.70 7.78 -30.96
N PRO A 195 17.85 6.98 -32.04
CA PRO A 195 18.14 7.50 -33.38
C PRO A 195 17.04 8.40 -33.97
N SER A 196 15.78 8.15 -33.65
CA SER A 196 14.63 8.89 -34.17
C SER A 196 14.30 10.10 -33.30
N THR A 197 14.20 11.28 -33.90
CA THR A 197 13.89 12.55 -33.20
C THR A 197 12.55 12.50 -32.46
N LEU A 198 11.50 11.97 -33.11
CA LEU A 198 10.16 11.88 -32.50
C LEU A 198 10.15 10.88 -31.33
N SER A 199 10.76 9.71 -31.53
CA SER A 199 10.88 8.67 -30.50
C SER A 199 11.70 9.18 -29.31
N SER A 200 12.79 9.91 -29.57
CA SER A 200 13.62 10.56 -28.56
C SER A 200 12.85 11.60 -27.75
N LEU A 201 12.04 12.44 -28.41
CA LEU A 201 11.19 13.43 -27.75
C LEU A 201 10.15 12.76 -26.84
N LEU A 202 9.40 11.79 -27.37
CA LEU A 202 8.38 11.06 -26.61
C LEU A 202 9.00 10.34 -25.40
N TYR A 203 10.10 9.63 -25.61
CA TYR A 203 10.81 8.95 -24.53
C TYR A 203 11.32 9.94 -23.48
N THR A 204 11.82 11.10 -23.90
CA THR A 204 12.33 12.12 -22.97
C THR A 204 11.24 12.74 -22.12
N ILE A 205 10.08 13.06 -22.71
CA ILE A 205 8.93 13.57 -21.96
C ILE A 205 8.44 12.49 -21.00
N SER A 206 8.30 11.25 -21.46
CA SER A 206 7.83 10.15 -20.62
C SER A 206 8.80 9.82 -19.48
N LYS A 207 10.11 9.66 -19.72
CA LYS A 207 11.06 9.36 -18.64
C LYS A 207 11.09 10.48 -17.58
N THR A 208 11.01 11.73 -18.01
CA THR A 208 10.97 12.89 -17.10
C THR A 208 9.67 12.91 -16.29
N THR A 209 8.54 12.64 -16.94
CA THR A 209 7.23 12.55 -16.29
C THR A 209 7.18 11.44 -15.26
N THR A 210 7.70 10.25 -15.59
CA THR A 210 7.78 9.11 -14.68
C THR A 210 8.64 9.42 -13.46
N LEU A 211 9.82 10.02 -13.67
CA LEU A 211 10.72 10.42 -12.58
C LEU A 211 10.06 11.46 -11.67
N LEU A 212 9.51 12.54 -12.24
CA LEU A 212 8.83 13.59 -11.48
C LEU A 212 7.61 13.06 -10.72
N ALA A 213 6.76 12.25 -11.36
CA ALA A 213 5.60 11.65 -10.70
C ALA A 213 6.03 10.77 -9.51
N SER A 214 7.06 9.93 -9.69
CA SER A 214 7.58 9.07 -8.63
C SER A 214 8.17 9.87 -7.46
N LEU A 215 8.85 10.98 -7.77
CA LEU A 215 9.44 11.88 -6.77
C LEU A 215 8.35 12.61 -5.97
N VAL A 216 7.32 13.13 -6.65
CA VAL A 216 6.20 13.81 -5.98
C VAL A 216 5.42 12.84 -5.10
N VAL A 217 5.15 11.61 -5.56
CA VAL A 217 4.52 10.57 -4.73
C VAL A 217 5.35 10.30 -3.48
N PHE A 218 6.66 10.12 -3.63
CA PHE A 218 7.56 9.86 -2.51
C PHE A 218 7.57 11.03 -1.50
N ILE A 219 7.71 12.27 -1.98
CA ILE A 219 7.69 13.46 -1.12
C ILE A 219 6.35 13.58 -0.39
N ALA A 220 5.24 13.35 -1.08
CA ALA A 220 3.90 13.41 -0.49
C ALA A 220 3.71 12.34 0.60
N GLU A 221 4.20 11.11 0.38
CA GLU A 221 4.18 10.04 1.39
C GLU A 221 5.01 10.40 2.63
N VAL A 222 6.23 10.92 2.44
CA VAL A 222 7.11 11.36 3.54
C VAL A 222 6.48 12.53 4.31
N TYR A 223 5.98 13.54 3.59
CA TYR A 223 5.36 14.72 4.17
C TYR A 223 4.19 14.36 5.10
N GLU A 224 3.28 13.49 4.65
CA GLU A 224 2.16 13.05 5.47
C GLU A 224 2.61 12.31 6.73
N VAL A 225 3.60 11.43 6.65
CA VAL A 225 4.08 10.71 7.84
C VAL A 225 4.76 11.66 8.84
N VAL A 226 5.51 12.65 8.36
CA VAL A 226 6.13 13.68 9.23
C VAL A 226 5.04 14.52 9.89
N MET A 227 4.04 14.97 9.13
CA MET A 227 2.94 15.78 9.66
C MET A 227 2.10 15.00 10.67
N LEU A 228 1.81 13.72 10.43
CA LEU A 228 1.11 12.86 11.39
C LEU A 228 1.90 12.72 12.71
N LYS A 229 3.23 12.58 12.65
CA LYS A 229 4.08 12.51 13.85
C LYS A 229 4.14 13.82 14.62
N LEU A 230 4.13 14.96 13.95
CA LEU A 230 4.13 16.28 14.59
C LEU A 230 2.77 16.61 15.19
N GLY A 231 1.68 16.29 14.50
CA GLY A 231 0.30 16.55 14.93
C GLY A 231 -0.15 15.76 16.15
N GLN A 232 0.50 14.64 16.49
CA GLN A 232 0.19 13.83 17.67
C GLN A 232 0.82 14.37 18.98
N ARG A 233 1.81 15.27 18.90
CA ARG A 233 2.51 15.80 20.09
C ARG A 233 1.72 16.75 21.02
N PRO A 234 0.70 17.52 20.60
CA PRO A 234 0.11 18.53 21.48
C PRO A 234 -0.77 17.94 22.59
N HIS A 235 -1.25 16.70 22.47
CA HIS A 235 -2.23 16.14 23.41
C HIS A 235 -1.60 15.43 24.63
N LEU A 236 -0.30 15.09 24.57
CA LEU A 236 0.41 14.49 25.70
C LEU A 236 0.90 15.54 26.70
N LEU A 237 1.14 16.77 26.23
CA LEU A 237 1.60 17.88 27.08
C LEU A 237 0.48 18.47 27.94
N SER A 238 -0.78 18.36 27.52
CA SER A 238 -1.94 18.88 28.28
C SER A 238 -2.44 17.93 29.37
N LYS A 239 -1.89 16.72 29.50
CA LYS A 239 -2.24 15.77 30.58
C LYS A 239 -1.20 15.73 31.70
N GLN A 240 -0.12 16.50 31.59
CA GLN A 240 0.97 16.57 32.57
C GLN A 240 1.01 17.91 33.34
N LEU A 241 0.04 18.79 33.08
CA LEU A 241 -0.23 20.03 33.79
C LEU A 241 -1.61 19.91 34.45
#